data_AF-A0A1V5LTQ2-F1
#
_entry.id   AF-A0A1V5LTQ2-F1
#
_cell.length_a   1.000
_cell.length_b   1.000
_cell.length_c   1.000
_cell.angle_alpha   90.00
_cell.angle_beta   90.00
_cell.angle_gamma   90.00
#
_symmetry.space_group_name_H-M   'P 1'
#
loop_
_entity.id
_entity.type
_entity.pdbx_description
1 polymer ?
#
loop_
_entity_poly.entity_id
_entity_poly.type
_entity_poly.pdbx_seq_one_letter_code
_entity_poly.pdbx_strand_id
1 'polypeptide(L)'
;MRRCPTIEQLAAFQAGLVTAQERKHLDGHLVTCAQCQHELAALISTTHLLARLPAPSMPADLWPGVAQRLQQRRQWRGLWWRVTASAGIAATLLVGVITYRGNQTGPLPTAPAMTASYVRNHQLLSAQDPLTDRASLGVALASYRSTGE
;
A
#
# COMPACT_ATOMS: atom_id res chain seq x y z
N MET A 1 24.94 23.42 -27.40
CA MET A 1 24.22 22.66 -28.45
C MET A 1 23.02 21.97 -27.80
N ARG A 2 21.80 22.52 -27.96
CA ARG A 2 20.59 21.83 -27.49
C ARG A 2 20.22 20.77 -28.54
N ARG A 3 20.08 19.52 -28.11
CA ARG A 3 19.73 18.40 -29.00
C ARG A 3 18.32 18.64 -29.55
N CYS A 4 18.13 18.49 -30.86
CA CYS A 4 16.82 18.61 -31.48
C CYS A 4 15.89 17.48 -30.99
N PRO A 5 14.59 17.76 -30.78
CA PRO A 5 13.60 16.74 -30.46
C PRO A 5 13.44 15.74 -31.61
N THR A 6 13.01 14.53 -31.29
CA THR A 6 12.68 13.54 -32.31
C THR A 6 11.35 13.87 -32.99
N ILE A 7 11.13 13.31 -34.18
CA ILE A 7 9.86 13.50 -34.91
C ILE A 7 8.64 13.02 -34.11
N GLU A 8 8.81 11.94 -33.33
CA GLU A 8 7.78 11.38 -32.46
C GLU A 8 7.38 12.35 -31.34
N GLN A 9 8.36 13.08 -30.77
CA GLN A 9 8.11 14.09 -29.75
C GLN A 9 7.36 15.30 -30.35
N LEU A 10 7.69 15.70 -31.57
CA LEU A 10 6.96 16.76 -32.29
C LEU A 10 5.53 16.33 -32.62
N ALA A 11 5.32 15.07 -33.04
CA ALA A 11 4.00 14.52 -33.29
C ALA A 11 3.16 14.42 -32.00
N ALA A 12 3.76 13.96 -30.89
CA ALA A 12 3.10 13.93 -29.58
C ALA A 12 2.75 15.33 -29.09
N PHE A 13 3.63 16.31 -29.32
CA PHE A 13 3.38 17.71 -29.00
C PHE A 13 2.18 18.26 -29.77
N GLN A 14 2.12 18.03 -31.09
CA GLN A 14 1.00 18.43 -31.95
C GLN A 14 -0.31 17.77 -31.50
N ALA A 15 -0.28 16.48 -31.16
CA ALA A 15 -1.44 15.74 -30.69
C ALA A 15 -1.87 16.11 -29.25
N GLY A 16 -1.13 16.97 -28.56
CA GLY A 16 -1.40 17.36 -27.18
C GLY A 16 -1.11 16.26 -26.16
N LEU A 17 -0.32 15.25 -26.52
CA LEU A 17 -0.01 14.06 -25.72
C LEU A 17 1.28 14.20 -24.87
N VAL A 18 1.80 15.42 -24.75
CA VAL A 18 2.97 15.75 -23.93
C VAL A 18 2.55 16.33 -22.58
N THR A 19 3.39 16.13 -21.58
CA THR A 19 3.21 16.78 -20.27
C THR A 19 3.37 18.30 -20.35
N ALA A 20 2.91 19.03 -19.34
CA ALA A 20 3.06 20.48 -19.28
C ALA A 20 4.53 20.93 -19.28
N GLN A 21 5.42 20.13 -18.69
CA GLN A 21 6.86 20.42 -18.65
C GLN A 21 7.51 20.22 -20.03
N GLU A 22 7.20 19.11 -20.70
CA GLU A 22 7.69 18.84 -22.06
C GLU A 22 7.18 19.89 -23.05
N ARG A 23 5.91 20.30 -22.92
CA ARG A 23 5.34 21.38 -23.74
C ARG A 23 6.16 22.66 -23.62
N LYS A 24 6.43 23.14 -22.40
CA LYS A 24 7.26 24.35 -22.17
C LYS A 24 8.66 24.22 -22.77
N HIS A 25 9.28 23.04 -22.65
CA HIS A 25 10.61 22.80 -23.22
C HIS A 25 10.60 22.84 -24.75
N LEU A 26 9.61 22.17 -25.37
CA LEU A 26 9.44 22.14 -26.82
C LEU A 26 9.07 23.51 -27.37
N ASP A 27 8.17 24.26 -26.72
CA ASP A 27 7.85 25.64 -27.08
C ASP A 27 9.11 26.51 -27.10
N GLY A 28 9.92 26.43 -26.03
CA GLY A 28 11.18 27.17 -25.96
C GLY A 28 12.20 26.75 -27.03
N HIS A 29 12.24 25.48 -27.41
CA HIS A 29 13.09 25.00 -28.51
C HIS A 29 12.59 25.51 -29.86
N LEU A 30 11.29 25.38 -30.13
CA LEU A 30 10.64 25.76 -31.38
C LEU A 30 10.79 27.26 -31.67
N VAL A 31 10.85 28.13 -30.66
CA VAL A 31 11.14 29.56 -30.86
C VAL A 31 12.51 29.80 -31.53
N THR A 32 13.47 28.91 -31.31
CA THR A 32 14.88 29.12 -31.70
C THR A 32 15.36 28.23 -32.85
N CYS A 33 14.65 27.14 -33.16
CA CYS A 33 15.08 26.14 -34.13
C CYS A 33 14.18 26.11 -35.37
N ALA A 34 14.62 26.73 -36.46
CA ALA A 34 13.88 26.78 -37.73
C ALA A 34 13.65 25.39 -38.35
N GLN A 35 14.58 24.44 -38.16
CA GLN A 35 14.42 23.07 -38.65
C GLN A 35 13.22 22.38 -37.99
N CYS A 36 13.13 22.43 -36.65
CA CYS A 36 12.02 21.80 -35.94
C CYS A 36 10.69 22.52 -36.18
N GLN A 37 10.69 23.84 -36.43
CA GLN A 37 9.50 24.55 -36.90
C GLN A 37 9.01 24.02 -38.24
N HIS A 38 9.93 23.77 -39.18
CA HIS A 38 9.60 23.24 -40.51
C HIS A 38 9.05 21.80 -40.42
N GLU A 39 9.68 20.94 -39.61
CA GLU A 39 9.20 19.58 -39.35
C GLU A 39 7.80 19.58 -38.72
N LEU A 40 7.55 20.45 -37.73
CA LEU A 40 6.23 20.61 -37.13
C LEU A 40 5.19 21.10 -38.15
N ALA A 41 5.54 22.06 -39.01
CA ALA A 41 4.65 22.55 -40.05
C ALA A 41 4.29 21.44 -41.07
N ALA A 42 5.26 20.58 -41.42
CA ALA A 42 5.01 19.42 -42.27
C ALA A 42 4.02 18.45 -41.60
N LEU A 43 4.21 18.12 -40.31
CA LEU A 43 3.27 17.29 -39.55
C LEU A 43 1.86 17.91 -39.50
N ILE A 44 1.74 19.21 -39.23
CA ILE A 44 0.45 19.91 -39.25
C ILE A 44 -0.21 19.82 -40.62
N SER A 45 0.54 20.04 -41.71
CA SER A 45 0.00 19.98 -43.07
C SER A 45 -0.54 18.58 -43.43
N THR A 46 0.16 17.52 -43.04
CA THR A 46 -0.28 16.14 -43.30
C THR A 46 -1.56 15.81 -42.55
N THR A 47 -1.66 16.20 -41.27
CA THR A 47 -2.91 15.99 -40.50
C THR A 47 -4.09 16.77 -41.08
N HIS A 48 -3.86 17.99 -41.60
CA HIS A 48 -4.89 18.77 -42.27
C HIS A 48 -5.37 18.13 -43.58
N LEU A 49 -4.46 17.49 -44.34
CA LEU A 49 -4.84 16.74 -45.54
C LEU A 49 -5.67 15.51 -45.17
N LEU A 50 -5.25 14.77 -44.14
CA LEU A 50 -5.99 13.60 -43.66
C LEU A 50 -7.39 13.95 -43.14
N ALA A 51 -7.53 15.09 -42.47
CA ALA A 51 -8.82 15.57 -41.96
C ALA A 51 -9.84 15.93 -43.06
N ARG A 52 -9.42 16.06 -44.32
CA ARG A 52 -10.32 16.31 -45.45
C ARG A 52 -10.94 15.04 -46.02
N LEU A 53 -10.46 13.86 -45.63
CA LEU A 53 -11.05 12.62 -46.08
C LEU A 53 -12.48 12.50 -45.54
N PRO A 54 -13.41 11.91 -46.32
CA PRO A 54 -14.76 11.66 -45.84
C PRO A 54 -14.69 10.78 -44.58
N ALA A 55 -15.29 11.26 -43.50
CA ALA A 55 -15.38 10.49 -42.27
C ALA A 55 -16.20 9.22 -42.54
N PRO A 56 -15.72 8.04 -42.12
CA PRO A 56 -16.51 6.82 -42.25
C PRO A 56 -17.80 6.97 -41.44
N SER A 57 -18.92 6.50 -42.00
CA SER A 57 -20.19 6.45 -41.27
C SER A 57 -20.03 5.52 -40.08
N MET A 58 -20.24 6.04 -38.87
CA MET A 58 -20.20 5.25 -37.64
C MET A 58 -21.42 4.34 -37.54
N PRO A 59 -21.26 3.01 -37.36
CA PRO A 59 -22.39 2.11 -37.13
C PRO A 59 -23.24 2.57 -35.95
N ALA A 60 -24.57 2.51 -36.11
CA ALA A 60 -25.54 2.99 -35.11
C ALA A 60 -25.37 2.34 -33.73
N ASP A 61 -24.94 1.07 -33.70
CA ASP A 61 -24.84 0.28 -32.47
C ASP A 61 -23.53 0.48 -31.69
N LEU A 62 -22.55 1.18 -32.27
CA LEU A 62 -21.25 1.37 -31.59
C LEU A 62 -21.38 2.17 -30.30
N TRP A 63 -22.05 3.33 -30.35
CA TRP A 63 -22.20 4.17 -29.16
C TRP A 63 -23.04 3.52 -28.06
N PRO A 64 -24.21 2.93 -28.36
CA PRO A 64 -24.95 2.13 -27.38
C PRO A 64 -24.09 1.02 -26.76
N GLY A 65 -23.33 0.29 -27.58
CA GLY A 65 -22.45 -0.77 -27.11
C GLY A 65 -21.34 -0.27 -26.18
N VAL A 66 -20.70 0.87 -26.51
CA VAL A 66 -19.68 1.50 -25.66
C VAL A 66 -20.28 1.99 -24.34
N ALA A 67 -21.42 2.68 -24.40
CA ALA A 67 -22.14 3.18 -23.23
C ALA A 67 -22.53 2.04 -22.29
N GLN A 68 -23.05 0.94 -22.84
CA GLN A 68 -23.42 -0.24 -22.07
C GLN A 68 -22.22 -0.87 -21.37
N ARG A 69 -21.08 -1.02 -22.06
CA ARG A 69 -19.85 -1.57 -21.45
C ARG A 69 -19.29 -0.67 -20.34
N LEU A 70 -19.33 0.64 -20.53
CA LEU A 70 -18.93 1.62 -19.51
C LEU A 70 -19.84 1.55 -18.28
N GLN A 71 -21.16 1.45 -18.50
CA GLN A 71 -22.14 1.34 -17.43
C GLN A 71 -21.99 0.02 -16.65
N GLN A 72 -21.82 -1.10 -17.35
CA GLN A 72 -21.54 -2.39 -16.72
C GLN A 72 -20.27 -2.31 -15.86
N ARG A 73 -19.15 -1.80 -16.39
CA ARG A 73 -17.93 -1.62 -15.59
C ARG A 73 -18.17 -0.78 -14.34
N ARG A 74 -18.95 0.30 -14.43
CA ARG A 74 -19.30 1.15 -13.27
C ARG A 74 -20.14 0.40 -12.24
N GLN A 75 -21.13 -0.37 -12.69
CA GLN A 75 -22.00 -1.18 -11.82
C GLN A 75 -21.22 -2.27 -11.08
N TRP A 76 -20.38 -3.02 -11.80
CA TRP A 76 -19.53 -4.05 -11.22
C TRP A 76 -18.55 -3.47 -10.20
N ARG A 77 -17.94 -2.32 -10.50
CA ARG A 77 -17.03 -1.63 -9.56
C ARG A 77 -17.77 -1.15 -8.31
N GLY A 78 -18.99 -0.62 -8.46
CA GLY A 78 -19.84 -0.21 -7.34
C GLY A 78 -20.29 -1.39 -6.48
N LEU A 79 -20.62 -2.52 -7.09
CA LEU A 79 -20.98 -3.75 -6.37
C LEU A 79 -19.80 -4.30 -5.57
N TRP A 80 -18.61 -4.37 -6.17
CA TRP A 80 -17.39 -4.79 -5.47
C TRP A 80 -17.05 -3.85 -4.31
N TRP A 81 -17.17 -2.54 -4.48
CA TRP A 81 -16.95 -1.57 -3.40
C TRP A 81 -17.93 -1.73 -2.23
N ARG A 82 -19.19 -2.08 -2.52
CA ARG A 82 -20.21 -2.35 -1.49
C ARG A 82 -19.89 -3.63 -0.72
N VAL A 83 -19.49 -4.69 -1.40
CA VAL A 83 -19.14 -5.98 -0.76
C VAL A 83 -17.89 -5.82 0.12
N THR A 84 -16.86 -5.11 -0.37
CA THR A 84 -15.64 -4.88 0.42
C THR A 84 -15.86 -3.92 1.59
N ALA A 85 -16.71 -2.88 1.43
CA ALA A 85 -17.05 -1.98 2.52
C ALA A 85 -17.82 -2.70 3.65
N SER A 86 -18.74 -3.62 3.33
CA SER A 86 -19.45 -4.40 4.35
C SER A 86 -18.55 -5.43 5.04
N ALA A 87 -17.56 -6.00 4.35
CA ALA A 87 -16.63 -6.97 4.93
C ALA A 87 -15.65 -6.33 5.92
N GLY A 88 -15.23 -5.08 5.69
CA GLY A 88 -14.34 -4.35 6.60
C GLY A 88 -14.95 -4.10 7.98
N ILE A 89 -16.24 -3.79 8.05
CA ILE A 89 -16.94 -3.48 9.31
C ILE A 89 -17.11 -4.73 10.18
N ALA A 90 -17.42 -5.89 9.59
CA ALA A 90 -17.56 -7.13 10.34
C ALA A 90 -16.21 -7.62 10.91
N ALA A 91 -15.12 -7.46 10.15
CA ALA A 91 -13.79 -7.85 10.58
C ALA A 91 -13.26 -6.97 11.73
N THR A 92 -13.51 -5.66 11.70
CA THR A 92 -13.10 -4.76 12.80
C THR A 92 -13.88 -5.01 14.09
N LEU A 93 -15.18 -5.32 14.00
CA LEU A 93 -15.98 -5.72 15.16
C LEU A 93 -15.49 -7.03 15.78
N LEU A 94 -15.19 -8.05 14.97
CA LEU A 94 -14.65 -9.32 15.46
C LEU A 94 -13.30 -9.14 16.19
N VAL A 95 -12.37 -8.40 15.58
CA VAL A 95 -11.07 -8.10 16.21
C VAL A 95 -11.26 -7.30 17.51
N GLY A 96 -12.16 -6.30 17.50
CA GLY A 96 -12.49 -5.52 18.70
C GLY A 96 -13.06 -6.36 19.85
N VAL A 97 -13.92 -7.34 19.55
CA VAL A 97 -14.48 -8.25 20.58
C VAL A 97 -13.40 -9.18 21.15
N ILE A 98 -12.50 -9.69 20.30
CA ILE A 98 -11.40 -10.55 20.73
C ILE A 98 -10.43 -9.77 21.63
N THR A 99 -10.02 -8.56 21.24
CA THR A 99 -9.12 -7.73 22.06
C THR A 99 -9.79 -7.26 23.35
N TYR A 100 -11.08 -6.90 23.31
CA TYR A 100 -11.83 -6.53 24.50
C TYR A 100 -11.95 -7.68 25.51
N ARG A 101 -12.15 -8.92 25.05
CA ARG A 101 -12.17 -10.10 25.93
C ARG A 101 -10.78 -10.45 26.46
N GLY A 102 -9.73 -10.34 25.63
CA GLY A 102 -8.35 -10.57 26.06
C GLY A 102 -7.87 -9.55 27.08
N ASN A 103 -8.31 -8.29 26.99
CA ASN A 103 -7.96 -7.27 27.99
C ASN A 103 -8.70 -7.45 29.33
N GLN A 104 -9.76 -8.27 29.36
CA GLN A 104 -10.47 -8.62 30.60
C GLN A 104 -9.88 -9.85 31.31
N THR A 105 -9.00 -10.62 30.66
CA THR A 105 -8.11 -11.49 31.42
C THR A 105 -7.12 -10.56 32.11
N GLY A 106 -7.22 -10.47 33.45
CA GLY A 106 -6.61 -9.42 34.26
C GLY A 106 -5.11 -9.22 34.07
N PRO A 107 -4.54 -8.18 34.71
CA PRO A 107 -3.14 -7.78 34.54
C PRO A 107 -2.21 -8.98 34.57
N LEU A 108 -1.37 -9.11 33.55
CA LEU A 108 -0.27 -10.08 33.54
C LEU A 108 0.44 -9.99 34.91
N PRO A 109 0.65 -11.11 35.62
CA PRO A 109 1.37 -11.09 36.88
C PRO A 109 2.68 -10.34 36.69
N THR A 110 2.88 -9.27 37.47
CA THR A 110 4.12 -8.49 37.42
C THR A 110 5.31 -9.43 37.66
N ALA A 111 6.42 -9.22 36.96
CA ALA A 111 7.63 -10.04 37.05
C ALA A 111 8.00 -10.53 38.47
N PRO A 112 7.92 -9.72 39.56
CA PRO A 112 8.20 -10.21 40.92
C PRO A 112 7.19 -11.26 41.44
N ALA A 113 5.93 -11.22 41.02
CA ALA A 113 4.95 -12.24 41.38
C ALA A 113 5.21 -13.56 40.63
N MET A 114 5.67 -13.47 39.37
CA MET A 114 6.01 -14.63 38.57
C MET A 114 7.24 -15.35 39.12
N THR A 115 8.30 -14.62 39.50
CA THR A 115 9.49 -15.21 40.14
C THR A 115 9.16 -15.77 41.52
N ALA A 116 8.35 -15.10 42.34
CA ALA A 116 7.94 -15.61 43.64
C ALA A 116 7.17 -16.94 43.53
N SER A 117 6.27 -17.06 42.56
CA SER A 117 5.53 -18.30 42.32
C SER A 117 6.43 -19.42 41.77
N TYR A 118 7.36 -19.09 40.88
CA TYR A 118 8.33 -20.04 40.32
C TYR A 118 9.30 -20.57 41.39
N VAL A 119 9.90 -19.67 42.19
CA VAL A 119 10.81 -20.05 43.28
C VAL A 119 10.10 -20.94 44.30
N ARG A 120 8.86 -20.59 44.67
CA ARG A 120 8.05 -21.40 45.60
C ARG A 120 7.76 -22.80 45.06
N ASN A 121 7.35 -22.92 43.80
CA ASN A 121 7.10 -24.22 43.18
C ASN A 121 8.38 -25.05 43.07
N HIS A 122 9.48 -24.42 42.69
CA HIS A 122 10.76 -25.12 42.57
C HIS A 122 11.24 -25.65 43.93
N GLN A 123 11.09 -24.86 45.00
CA GLN A 123 11.44 -25.29 46.36
C GLN A 123 10.63 -26.52 46.81
N LEU A 124 9.32 -26.56 46.51
CA LEU A 124 8.46 -27.70 46.86
C LEU A 124 8.86 -28.98 46.14
N LEU A 125 9.26 -28.88 44.87
CA LEU A 125 9.70 -30.02 44.07
C LEU A 125 11.08 -30.50 44.53
N SER A 126 12.04 -29.59 44.72
CA SER A 126 13.39 -29.96 45.15
C SER A 126 13.44 -30.54 46.57
N ALA A 127 12.48 -30.16 47.43
CA ALA A 127 12.37 -30.72 48.77
C ALA A 127 12.06 -32.23 48.79
N GLN A 128 11.60 -32.78 47.66
CA GLN A 128 11.24 -34.19 47.50
C GLN A 128 12.33 -35.01 46.78
N ASP A 129 13.41 -34.38 46.30
CA ASP A 129 14.50 -35.08 45.62
C ASP A 129 15.47 -35.73 46.64
N PRO A 130 15.68 -37.07 46.58
CA PRO A 130 16.50 -37.80 47.56
C PRO A 130 18.01 -37.49 47.48
N LEU A 131 18.45 -36.78 46.44
CA LEU A 131 19.83 -36.37 46.21
C LEU A 131 20.13 -34.93 46.67
N THR A 132 19.13 -34.23 47.18
CA THR A 132 19.30 -32.88 47.72
C THR A 132 19.90 -32.96 49.12
N ASP A 133 21.22 -32.76 49.24
CA ASP A 133 21.91 -32.82 50.52
C ASP A 133 21.39 -31.72 51.47
N ARG A 134 21.02 -32.08 52.69
CA ARG A 134 20.47 -31.16 53.72
C ARG A 134 21.41 -29.99 54.02
N ALA A 135 22.71 -30.14 53.76
CA ALA A 135 23.69 -29.07 53.87
C ALA A 135 23.44 -27.92 52.87
N SER A 136 23.01 -28.23 51.65
CA SER A 136 22.78 -27.22 50.59
C SER A 136 21.57 -26.32 50.87
N LEU A 137 20.51 -26.88 51.47
CA LEU A 137 19.32 -26.13 51.90
C LEU A 137 19.64 -25.15 53.04
N GLY A 138 20.55 -25.51 53.94
CA GLY A 138 21.01 -24.63 55.02
C GLY A 138 21.72 -23.37 54.51
N VAL A 139 22.58 -23.51 53.49
CA VAL A 139 23.29 -22.38 52.86
C VAL A 139 22.33 -21.45 52.12
N ALA A 140 21.35 -22.01 51.40
CA ALA A 140 20.34 -21.22 50.67
C ALA A 140 19.41 -20.41 51.61
N LEU A 141 19.02 -21.00 52.76
CA LEU A 141 18.22 -20.28 53.75
C LEU A 141 19.04 -19.22 54.51
N ALA A 142 20.34 -19.48 54.74
CA ALA A 142 21.23 -18.51 55.38
C ALA A 142 21.48 -17.27 54.49
N SER A 143 21.70 -17.46 53.19
CA SER A 143 21.89 -16.34 52.24
C SER A 143 20.61 -15.52 52.02
N TYR A 144 19.44 -16.15 52.14
CA TYR A 144 18.17 -15.42 52.12
C TYR A 144 17.96 -14.57 53.39
N ARG A 145 18.41 -15.05 54.57
CA ARG A 145 18.30 -14.28 55.82
C ARG A 145 19.21 -13.03 55.83
N SER A 146 20.35 -13.04 55.14
CA SER A 146 21.29 -11.90 55.12
C SER A 146 20.92 -10.77 54.16
N THR A 147 19.82 -10.90 53.41
CA THR A 147 19.34 -9.88 52.45
C THR A 147 18.07 -9.17 52.92
N GLY A 148 17.71 -9.34 54.21
CA GLY A 148 16.49 -8.82 54.82
C GLY A 148 16.67 -7.81 55.96
N GLU A 149 17.85 -7.18 56.12
CA GLU A 149 18.05 -5.95 56.92
C GLU A 149 18.40 -4.77 56.01
#